data_AF-A0A1Q2CD85-F1
#
_entry.id   AF-A0A1Q2CD85-F1
#
_cell.length_a   1.000
_cell.length_b   1.000
_cell.length_c   1.000
_cell.angle_alpha   90.00
_cell.angle_beta   90.00
_cell.angle_gamma   90.00
#
_symmetry.space_group_name_H-M   'P 1'
#
loop_
_entity.id
_entity.type
_entity.pdbx_description
1 polymer ?
#
loop_
_entity_poly.entity_id
_entity_poly.type
_entity_poly.pdbx_seq_one_letter_code
_entity_poly.pdbx_strand_id
1 'polypeptide(L)'
;MSSVNLQPSFDDLGVPLADVTFVVVDLETTGGSAEAEITEVGAVKVRGGEVQGEFQSLVRPTTPIPPMIQVLTGITNHMVAAAPPASQVLPAFAEFAAGSVIVAHNARFDTGFLRRGYEQLGLAWPRPTVIDTVAVARTALLRDEVPNCKLATLARYFRSSTEPNHRALSDARATVDVLHGLMERVGNLGVHTLEDLAEFSLQVSPDRRAKRVWASDAPEQAGVYYFVTDSVDASGAPKREVLYVGKSNNLRRRVRSYFSAAEKRGRIHEMVRVATGVEFVACATELEAEVRELRMIESLAPRYNRRSKQQRRLLWLKLTKEAFPRLSIVTQVRDGDHYFGPFRSRESAEEAALTLYDAFQLRRCTARLSARRASAPCALAEMGRCLAPCELGPSAEAYAGVVGAVTRSWEVDVRPVLRSVRGRLTKLISQQRFEEAGAISGRLSAYHRTSLRYHRIRSLARCPQIVAAVPSAEGWDIHVIRYGRLAAATTAPSARARAAAEEAVAAAETVLAPVSGLPAGSVEEAERIASWLELPGVRLIDVDGEWAWPVGAGVAADALPEELLGSDLMASTPRCDDESWLQTADVRRLPGGEGALRAAVS
;
A
#
# COMPACT_ATOMS: atom_id res chain seq x y z
N MET A 1 -0.70 -11.98 9.10
CA MET A 1 -1.23 -12.02 7.72
C MET A 1 -0.13 -11.58 6.78
N SER A 2 0.31 -12.52 5.97
CA SER A 2 1.50 -12.49 5.13
C SER A 2 1.50 -11.29 4.19
N SER A 3 2.52 -10.43 4.31
CA SER A 3 2.99 -9.69 3.14
C SER A 3 3.53 -10.74 2.19
N VAL A 4 2.74 -11.05 1.16
CA VAL A 4 3.17 -11.89 0.04
C VAL A 4 4.51 -11.34 -0.43
N ASN A 5 5.55 -12.14 -0.27
CA ASN A 5 6.82 -11.98 -0.98
C ASN A 5 6.49 -12.01 -2.47
N LEU A 6 6.48 -10.85 -3.11
CA LEU A 6 6.75 -10.79 -4.53
C LEU A 6 8.26 -10.89 -4.67
N GLN A 7 8.73 -12.13 -4.70
CA GLN A 7 9.99 -12.49 -5.34
C GLN A 7 9.93 -11.88 -6.76
N PRO A 8 10.81 -10.94 -7.13
CA PRO A 8 10.90 -10.56 -8.53
C PRO A 8 11.44 -11.76 -9.31
N SER A 9 10.60 -12.38 -10.12
CA SER A 9 11.00 -13.38 -11.11
C SER A 9 11.83 -12.70 -12.20
N PHE A 10 12.44 -13.50 -13.06
CA PHE A 10 13.15 -13.08 -14.27
C PHE A 10 12.30 -12.22 -15.26
N ASP A 11 11.02 -11.95 -14.95
CA ASP A 11 10.10 -11.13 -15.76
C ASP A 11 10.33 -9.61 -15.66
N ASP A 12 11.25 -9.16 -14.80
CA ASP A 12 11.51 -7.73 -14.55
C ASP A 12 12.44 -7.03 -15.57
N LEU A 13 12.79 -7.71 -16.66
CA LEU A 13 13.56 -7.14 -17.76
C LEU A 13 12.70 -6.46 -18.84
N GLY A 14 11.37 -6.48 -18.70
CA GLY A 14 10.45 -6.04 -19.75
C GLY A 14 10.47 -6.98 -20.96
N VAL A 15 9.44 -6.93 -21.80
CA VAL A 15 9.38 -7.80 -22.99
C VAL A 15 10.25 -7.16 -24.08
N PRO A 16 11.32 -7.83 -24.58
CA PRO A 16 12.13 -7.28 -25.67
C PRO A 16 11.26 -6.95 -26.88
N LEU A 17 11.45 -5.79 -27.52
CA LEU A 17 10.59 -5.36 -28.64
C LEU A 17 10.56 -6.37 -29.80
N ALA A 18 11.65 -7.12 -30.00
CA ALA A 18 11.71 -8.19 -31.00
C ALA A 18 10.74 -9.36 -30.71
N ASP A 19 10.45 -9.60 -29.43
CA ASP A 19 9.57 -10.69 -28.99
C ASP A 19 8.10 -10.29 -28.90
N VAL A 20 7.80 -8.99 -28.99
CA VAL A 20 6.44 -8.46 -28.89
C VAL A 20 5.70 -8.63 -30.22
N THR A 21 4.48 -9.17 -30.14
CA THR A 21 3.52 -9.13 -31.24
C THR A 21 2.73 -7.83 -31.19
N PHE A 22 2.86 -7.01 -32.23
CA PHE A 22 2.07 -5.79 -32.42
C PHE A 22 0.94 -6.05 -33.42
N VAL A 23 -0.22 -5.46 -33.17
CA VAL A 23 -1.31 -5.34 -34.13
C VAL A 23 -1.52 -3.86 -34.39
N VAL A 24 -1.04 -3.43 -35.55
CA VAL A 24 -1.22 -2.06 -36.04
C VAL A 24 -2.61 -1.98 -36.66
N VAL A 25 -3.47 -1.13 -36.11
CA VAL A 25 -4.87 -0.98 -36.54
C VAL A 25 -5.14 0.45 -36.98
N ASP A 26 -5.95 0.56 -38.02
CA ASP A 26 -6.53 1.81 -38.50
C ASP A 26 -8.02 1.57 -38.82
N LEU A 27 -8.86 2.57 -38.58
CA LEU A 27 -10.29 2.51 -38.79
C LEU A 27 -10.79 3.65 -39.67
N GLU A 28 -11.64 3.30 -40.63
CA GLU A 28 -12.51 4.28 -41.28
C GLU A 28 -13.88 4.29 -40.62
N THR A 29 -14.50 5.46 -40.57
CA THR A 29 -15.74 5.68 -39.81
C THR A 29 -16.72 6.58 -40.58
N THR A 30 -17.98 6.64 -40.15
CA THR A 30 -18.97 7.60 -40.69
C THR A 30 -18.69 9.06 -40.29
N GLY A 31 -17.62 9.32 -39.52
CA GLY A 31 -17.20 10.65 -39.08
C GLY A 31 -16.52 10.64 -37.70
N GLY A 32 -16.18 11.81 -37.17
CA GLY A 32 -15.49 11.94 -35.88
C GLY A 32 -16.38 12.13 -34.64
N SER A 33 -17.71 12.04 -34.77
CA SER A 33 -18.64 12.30 -33.67
C SER A 33 -18.80 11.10 -32.73
N ALA A 34 -19.42 11.33 -31.57
CA ALA A 34 -19.70 10.25 -30.60
C ALA A 34 -20.69 9.20 -31.14
N GLU A 35 -21.53 9.60 -32.10
CA GLU A 35 -22.56 8.78 -32.75
C GLU A 35 -22.04 8.07 -34.01
N ALA A 36 -20.80 8.37 -34.45
CA ALA A 36 -20.24 7.76 -35.63
C ALA A 36 -19.95 6.27 -35.43
N GLU A 37 -20.03 5.53 -36.53
CA GLU A 37 -19.90 4.09 -36.62
C GLU A 37 -18.69 3.70 -37.48
N ILE A 38 -18.14 2.51 -37.25
CA ILE A 38 -17.03 1.96 -38.04
C ILE A 38 -17.55 1.53 -39.42
N THR A 39 -16.81 1.86 -40.48
CA THR A 39 -17.11 1.51 -41.87
C THR A 39 -16.04 0.61 -42.52
N GLU A 40 -14.80 0.64 -42.02
CA GLU A 40 -13.73 -0.31 -42.39
C GLU A 40 -12.81 -0.54 -41.20
N VAL A 41 -12.32 -1.77 -41.05
CA VAL A 41 -11.24 -2.15 -40.13
C VAL A 41 -10.09 -2.68 -40.96
N GLY A 42 -8.91 -2.10 -40.79
CA GLY A 42 -7.66 -2.58 -41.37
C GLY A 42 -6.65 -2.82 -40.25
N ALA A 43 -6.01 -3.98 -40.24
CA ALA A 43 -4.98 -4.26 -39.27
C ALA A 43 -3.87 -5.17 -39.83
N VAL A 44 -2.66 -4.94 -39.34
CA VAL A 44 -1.48 -5.73 -39.69
C VAL A 44 -0.86 -6.25 -38.40
N LYS A 45 -0.69 -7.58 -38.31
CA LYS A 45 0.00 -8.23 -37.20
C LYS A 45 1.46 -8.40 -37.55
N VAL A 46 2.35 -7.92 -36.67
CA VAL A 46 3.80 -7.96 -36.88
C VAL A 46 4.52 -8.45 -35.62
N ARG A 47 5.63 -9.17 -35.78
CA ARG A 47 6.52 -9.58 -34.70
C ARG A 47 7.95 -9.68 -35.25
N GLY A 48 8.93 -9.16 -34.52
CA GLY A 48 10.34 -9.23 -34.93
C GLY A 48 10.65 -8.56 -36.27
N GLY A 49 9.83 -7.60 -36.72
CA GLY A 49 9.95 -6.94 -38.02
C GLY A 49 9.26 -7.66 -39.18
N GLU A 50 8.67 -8.83 -38.95
CA GLU A 50 7.96 -9.62 -39.98
C GLU A 50 6.44 -9.50 -39.85
N VAL A 51 5.75 -9.42 -41.00
CA VAL A 51 4.29 -9.44 -41.07
C VAL A 51 3.80 -10.88 -40.90
N GLN A 52 3.03 -11.12 -39.84
CA GLN A 52 2.45 -12.44 -39.53
C GLN A 52 1.06 -12.64 -40.12
N GLY A 53 0.36 -11.55 -40.43
CA GLY A 53 -0.96 -11.61 -41.02
C GLY A 53 -1.62 -10.24 -41.13
N GLU A 54 -2.67 -10.19 -41.94
CA GLU A 54 -3.45 -8.99 -42.19
C GLU A 54 -4.93 -9.29 -41.98
N PHE A 55 -5.64 -8.28 -41.47
CA PHE A 55 -7.08 -8.30 -41.30
C PHE A 55 -7.66 -7.11 -42.03
N GLN A 56 -8.64 -7.36 -42.89
CA GLN A 56 -9.38 -6.31 -43.57
C GLN A 56 -10.84 -6.68 -43.66
N SER A 57 -11.71 -5.76 -43.26
CA SER A 57 -13.16 -5.91 -43.47
C SER A 57 -13.81 -4.54 -43.61
N LEU A 58 -14.69 -4.41 -44.61
CA LEU A 58 -15.73 -3.41 -44.56
C LEU A 58 -16.71 -3.75 -43.44
N VAL A 59 -17.33 -2.73 -42.86
CA VAL A 59 -18.33 -2.86 -41.79
C VAL A 59 -19.58 -2.14 -42.25
N ARG A 60 -20.74 -2.80 -42.13
CA ARG A 60 -22.02 -2.18 -42.42
C ARG A 60 -22.48 -1.30 -41.24
N PRO A 61 -22.51 0.04 -41.39
CA PRO A 61 -23.06 0.93 -40.37
C PRO A 61 -24.60 0.87 -40.38
N THR A 62 -25.22 1.32 -39.30
CA THR A 62 -26.68 1.50 -39.22
C THR A 62 -27.14 2.83 -39.82
N THR A 63 -26.23 3.80 -39.91
CA THR A 63 -26.46 5.12 -40.53
C THR A 63 -25.76 5.28 -41.88
N PRO A 64 -26.32 6.04 -42.84
CA PRO A 64 -25.64 6.31 -44.10
C PRO A 64 -24.33 7.09 -43.93
N ILE A 65 -23.29 6.70 -44.68
CA ILE A 65 -22.02 7.41 -44.72
C ILE A 65 -22.24 8.80 -45.36
N PRO A 66 -21.91 9.91 -44.69
CA PRO A 66 -22.06 11.26 -45.25
C PRO A 66 -21.23 11.46 -46.53
N PRO A 67 -21.70 12.22 -47.54
CA PRO A 67 -21.00 12.39 -48.82
C PRO A 67 -19.54 12.87 -48.69
N MET A 68 -19.26 13.76 -47.75
CA MET A 68 -17.90 14.26 -47.49
C MET A 68 -16.94 13.14 -47.05
N ILE A 69 -17.43 12.20 -46.24
CA ILE A 69 -16.63 11.05 -45.77
C ILE A 69 -16.42 10.05 -46.91
N GLN A 70 -17.44 9.82 -47.75
CA GLN A 70 -17.29 8.97 -48.94
C GLN A 70 -16.23 9.50 -49.91
N VAL A 71 -16.10 10.82 -50.06
CA VAL A 71 -15.03 11.45 -50.85
C VAL A 71 -13.66 11.27 -50.20
N LEU A 72 -13.59 11.36 -48.87
CA LEU A 72 -12.34 11.27 -48.13
C LEU A 72 -11.76 9.85 -48.13
N THR A 73 -12.60 8.84 -47.89
CA THR A 73 -12.17 7.44 -47.68
C THR A 73 -12.37 6.57 -48.93
N GLY A 74 -13.16 7.04 -49.89
CA GLY A 74 -13.58 6.26 -51.06
C GLY A 74 -14.60 5.15 -50.74
N ILE A 75 -15.03 5.01 -49.48
CA ILE A 75 -16.03 4.00 -49.07
C ILE A 75 -17.43 4.55 -49.32
N THR A 76 -18.16 3.92 -50.24
CA THR A 76 -19.54 4.32 -50.58
C THR A 76 -20.57 3.52 -49.80
N ASN A 77 -21.79 4.08 -49.65
CA ASN A 77 -22.91 3.35 -49.06
C ASN A 77 -23.24 2.03 -49.78
N HIS A 78 -22.96 1.95 -51.09
CA HIS A 78 -23.14 0.73 -51.87
C HIS A 78 -22.15 -0.37 -51.45
N MET A 79 -20.89 -0.03 -51.18
CA MET A 79 -19.85 -0.99 -50.77
C MET A 79 -20.17 -1.62 -49.42
N VAL A 80 -20.68 -0.84 -48.47
CA VAL A 80 -20.98 -1.33 -47.11
C VAL A 80 -22.36 -1.99 -46.98
N ALA A 81 -23.25 -1.84 -47.96
CA ALA A 81 -24.60 -2.40 -47.90
C ALA A 81 -24.62 -3.93 -47.73
N ALA A 82 -23.70 -4.61 -48.41
CA ALA A 82 -23.52 -6.06 -48.35
C ALA A 82 -22.42 -6.51 -47.35
N ALA A 83 -21.76 -5.57 -46.67
CA ALA A 83 -20.70 -5.86 -45.73
C ALA A 83 -21.24 -6.51 -44.44
N PRO A 84 -20.42 -7.29 -43.71
CA PRO A 84 -20.79 -7.80 -42.41
C PRO A 84 -21.04 -6.66 -41.40
N PRO A 85 -22.01 -6.81 -40.48
CA PRO A 85 -22.22 -5.83 -39.42
C PRO A 85 -21.08 -5.87 -38.39
N ALA A 86 -20.96 -4.81 -37.58
CA ALA A 86 -19.97 -4.73 -36.50
C ALA A 86 -20.03 -5.92 -35.53
N SER A 87 -21.22 -6.51 -35.32
CA SER A 87 -21.43 -7.70 -34.49
C SER A 87 -20.71 -8.96 -34.99
N GLN A 88 -20.30 -9.00 -36.26
CA GLN A 88 -19.49 -10.08 -36.83
C GLN A 88 -18.01 -9.69 -36.93
N VAL A 89 -17.73 -8.44 -37.32
CA VAL A 89 -16.36 -7.98 -37.58
C VAL A 89 -15.57 -7.79 -36.27
N LEU A 90 -16.17 -7.22 -35.23
CA LEU A 90 -15.44 -6.94 -33.98
C LEU A 90 -15.01 -8.21 -33.22
N PRO A 91 -15.82 -9.28 -33.13
CA PRO A 91 -15.34 -10.56 -32.60
C PRO A 91 -14.21 -11.18 -33.42
N ALA A 92 -14.29 -11.14 -34.76
CA ALA A 92 -13.23 -11.64 -35.62
C ALA A 92 -11.92 -10.84 -35.46
N PHE A 93 -12.03 -9.52 -35.32
CA PHE A 93 -10.89 -8.66 -34.99
C PHE A 93 -10.34 -8.97 -33.58
N ALA A 94 -11.19 -9.27 -32.59
CA ALA A 94 -10.77 -9.64 -31.24
C ALA A 94 -9.87 -10.88 -31.26
N GLU A 95 -10.29 -11.90 -32.01
CA GLU A 95 -9.53 -13.13 -32.22
C GLU A 95 -8.20 -12.84 -32.93
N PHE A 96 -8.24 -12.02 -33.99
CA PHE A 96 -7.04 -11.58 -34.68
C PHE A 96 -6.08 -10.82 -33.74
N ALA A 97 -6.56 -9.96 -32.85
CA ALA A 97 -5.75 -9.13 -31.98
C ALA A 97 -5.36 -9.77 -30.63
N ALA A 98 -5.84 -10.99 -30.36
CA ALA A 98 -5.64 -11.65 -29.07
C ALA A 98 -4.15 -11.74 -28.68
N GLY A 99 -3.85 -11.40 -27.42
CA GLY A 99 -2.49 -11.45 -26.87
C GLY A 99 -1.48 -10.45 -27.47
N SER A 100 -1.93 -9.49 -28.27
CA SER A 100 -1.06 -8.54 -28.99
C SER A 100 -1.13 -7.13 -28.39
N VAL A 101 -0.09 -6.34 -28.62
CA VAL A 101 -0.08 -4.89 -28.31
C VAL A 101 -0.76 -4.15 -29.45
N ILE A 102 -1.75 -3.31 -29.15
CA ILE A 102 -2.42 -2.50 -30.16
C ILE A 102 -1.56 -1.27 -30.48
N VAL A 103 -1.36 -1.00 -31.76
CA VAL A 103 -0.67 0.20 -32.24
C VAL A 103 -1.61 0.94 -33.17
N ALA A 104 -1.71 2.26 -33.03
CA ALA A 104 -2.46 3.09 -33.97
C ALA A 104 -1.82 4.48 -34.06
N HIS A 105 -2.09 5.19 -35.16
CA HIS A 105 -1.63 6.56 -35.34
C HIS A 105 -2.69 7.52 -34.82
N ASN A 106 -2.43 8.20 -33.70
CA ASN A 106 -3.46 8.89 -32.89
C ASN A 106 -4.44 7.91 -32.22
N ALA A 107 -3.88 6.88 -31.57
CA ALA A 107 -4.58 5.68 -31.10
C ALA A 107 -5.83 5.90 -30.25
N ARG A 108 -6.00 7.07 -29.61
CA ARG A 108 -7.23 7.42 -28.87
C ARG A 108 -8.48 7.38 -29.76
N PHE A 109 -8.34 7.70 -31.04
CA PHE A 109 -9.42 7.65 -32.01
C PHE A 109 -9.88 6.20 -32.21
N ASP A 110 -9.01 5.33 -32.74
CA ASP A 110 -9.32 3.95 -33.12
C ASP A 110 -9.76 3.11 -31.91
N THR A 111 -8.97 3.16 -30.83
CA THR A 111 -9.30 2.42 -29.60
C THR A 111 -10.59 2.91 -28.96
N GLY A 112 -10.93 4.19 -29.16
CA GLY A 112 -12.21 4.75 -28.73
C GLY A 112 -13.39 4.13 -29.49
N PHE A 113 -13.27 3.95 -30.81
CA PHE A 113 -14.30 3.29 -31.63
C PHE A 113 -14.41 1.80 -31.34
N LEU A 114 -13.27 1.09 -31.24
CA LEU A 114 -13.26 -0.33 -30.87
C LEU A 114 -13.93 -0.54 -29.51
N ARG A 115 -13.54 0.22 -28.49
CA ARG A 115 -14.12 0.11 -27.15
C ARG A 115 -15.64 0.32 -27.17
N ARG A 116 -16.13 1.36 -27.85
CA ARG A 116 -17.57 1.62 -27.97
C ARG A 116 -18.29 0.48 -28.68
N GLY A 117 -17.73 -0.04 -29.77
CA GLY A 117 -18.29 -1.17 -30.50
C GLY A 117 -18.41 -2.43 -29.63
N TYR A 118 -17.39 -2.73 -28.82
CA TYR A 118 -17.47 -3.86 -27.87
C TYR A 118 -18.54 -3.62 -26.79
N GLU A 119 -18.58 -2.42 -26.21
CA GLU A 119 -19.59 -2.05 -25.20
C GLU A 119 -21.02 -2.15 -25.75
N GLN A 120 -21.27 -1.71 -27.00
CA GLN A 120 -22.57 -1.81 -27.67
C GLN A 120 -23.00 -3.25 -27.95
N LEU A 121 -22.04 -4.15 -28.18
CA LEU A 121 -22.29 -5.59 -28.38
C LEU A 121 -22.41 -6.37 -27.07
N GLY A 122 -22.26 -5.71 -25.91
CA GLY A 122 -22.21 -6.38 -24.61
C GLY A 122 -20.96 -7.23 -24.41
N LEU A 123 -19.90 -6.99 -25.19
CA LEU A 123 -18.63 -7.71 -25.11
C LEU A 123 -17.67 -7.02 -24.13
N ALA A 124 -16.88 -7.82 -23.43
CA ALA A 124 -15.84 -7.29 -22.53
C ALA A 124 -14.70 -6.67 -23.34
N TRP A 125 -14.40 -5.40 -23.09
CA TRP A 125 -13.22 -4.76 -23.66
C TRP A 125 -11.95 -5.33 -23.01
N PRO A 126 -11.02 -5.94 -23.78
CA PRO A 126 -9.86 -6.67 -23.23
C PRO A 126 -8.80 -5.77 -22.59
N ARG A 127 -8.93 -4.42 -22.67
CA ARG A 127 -7.98 -3.43 -22.14
C ARG A 127 -6.53 -3.72 -22.57
N PRO A 128 -6.25 -3.82 -23.88
CA PRO A 128 -4.92 -4.13 -24.37
C PRO A 128 -3.93 -3.00 -24.04
N THR A 129 -2.64 -3.32 -24.03
CA THR A 129 -1.58 -2.31 -24.10
C THR A 129 -1.68 -1.58 -25.43
N VAL A 130 -1.59 -0.24 -25.41
CA VAL A 130 -1.74 0.61 -26.59
C VAL A 130 -0.50 1.49 -26.78
N ILE A 131 0.06 1.52 -27.99
CA ILE A 131 1.13 2.44 -28.39
C ILE A 131 0.60 3.41 -29.44
N ASP A 132 0.80 4.71 -29.21
CA ASP A 132 0.43 5.77 -30.16
C ASP A 132 1.67 6.26 -30.91
N THR A 133 1.72 6.01 -32.22
CA THR A 133 2.87 6.40 -33.05
C THR A 133 3.02 7.92 -33.15
N VAL A 134 1.94 8.72 -32.99
CA VAL A 134 2.04 10.19 -32.93
C VAL A 134 2.79 10.63 -31.68
N ALA A 135 2.49 10.01 -30.54
CA ALA A 135 3.11 10.36 -29.27
C ALA A 135 4.59 9.97 -29.22
N VAL A 136 4.94 8.82 -29.80
CA VAL A 136 6.34 8.41 -30.01
C VAL A 136 7.04 9.37 -30.97
N ALA A 137 6.46 9.67 -32.13
CA ALA A 137 7.05 10.57 -33.13
C ALA A 137 7.31 11.98 -32.58
N ARG A 138 6.35 12.57 -31.85
CA ARG A 138 6.51 13.90 -31.21
C ARG A 138 7.63 13.95 -30.19
N THR A 139 8.02 12.80 -29.64
CA THR A 139 9.07 12.69 -28.63
C THR A 139 10.43 12.33 -29.26
N ALA A 140 10.43 11.60 -30.37
CA ALA A 140 11.62 11.09 -31.05
C ALA A 140 12.16 12.01 -32.17
N LEU A 141 11.31 12.86 -32.75
CA LEU A 141 11.61 13.67 -33.93
C LEU A 141 11.50 15.16 -33.62
N LEU A 142 12.43 15.94 -34.17
CA LEU A 142 12.48 17.39 -34.02
C LEU A 142 11.66 18.10 -35.14
N ARG A 143 11.30 19.37 -34.90
CA ARG A 143 10.45 20.15 -35.84
C ARG A 143 11.15 20.51 -37.15
N ASP A 144 12.47 20.49 -37.17
CA ASP A 144 13.31 20.66 -38.36
C ASP A 144 13.42 19.36 -39.19
N GLU A 145 13.17 18.19 -38.59
CA GLU A 145 13.15 16.90 -39.30
C GLU A 145 11.82 16.66 -40.00
N VAL A 146 10.70 16.94 -39.32
CA VAL A 146 9.35 16.77 -39.88
C VAL A 146 8.46 17.98 -39.58
N PRO A 147 7.73 18.53 -40.57
CA PRO A 147 6.90 19.72 -40.38
C PRO A 147 5.67 19.45 -39.49
N ASN A 148 5.25 18.19 -39.39
CA ASN A 148 4.18 17.71 -38.52
C ASN A 148 4.25 16.18 -38.39
N CYS A 149 3.58 15.63 -37.39
CA CYS A 149 3.52 14.19 -37.15
C CYS A 149 2.26 13.54 -37.74
N LYS A 150 1.76 14.01 -38.91
CA LYS A 150 0.67 13.32 -39.63
C LYS A 150 1.21 12.05 -40.30
N LEU A 151 0.37 11.03 -40.46
CA LEU A 151 0.76 9.74 -41.03
C LEU A 151 1.46 9.88 -42.38
N ALA A 152 0.87 10.62 -43.34
CA ALA A 152 1.48 10.86 -44.66
C ALA A 152 2.88 11.51 -44.58
N THR A 153 3.10 12.41 -43.62
CA THR A 153 4.40 13.06 -43.41
C THR A 153 5.43 12.06 -42.88
N LEU A 154 5.03 11.27 -41.86
CA LEU A 154 5.92 10.26 -41.27
C LEU A 154 6.20 9.11 -42.23
N ALA A 155 5.21 8.65 -42.98
CA ALA A 155 5.34 7.61 -44.00
C ALA A 155 6.36 8.02 -45.07
N ARG A 156 6.31 9.28 -45.53
CA ARG A 156 7.33 9.81 -46.45
C ARG A 156 8.71 9.91 -45.82
N TYR A 157 8.79 10.41 -44.58
CA TYR A 157 10.05 10.57 -43.85
C TYR A 157 10.76 9.21 -43.64
N PHE A 158 10.02 8.19 -43.21
CA PHE A 158 10.53 6.83 -42.99
C PHE A 158 10.53 5.97 -44.27
N ARG A 159 10.21 6.53 -45.43
CA ARG A 159 10.20 5.85 -46.73
C ARG A 159 9.34 4.58 -46.74
N SER A 160 8.13 4.70 -46.18
CA SER A 160 7.10 3.66 -46.19
C SER A 160 6.90 3.09 -47.60
N SER A 161 6.79 1.78 -47.66
CA SER A 161 6.50 1.01 -48.87
C SER A 161 5.07 1.22 -49.38
N THR A 162 4.17 1.61 -48.47
CA THR A 162 2.76 1.90 -48.75
C THR A 162 2.47 3.38 -48.53
N GLU A 163 1.87 4.04 -49.51
CA GLU A 163 1.43 5.43 -49.36
C GLU A 163 0.04 5.46 -48.69
N PRO A 164 -0.13 6.19 -47.56
CA PRO A 164 -1.44 6.35 -46.92
C PRO A 164 -2.45 6.98 -47.87
N ASN A 165 -3.64 6.40 -47.95
CA ASN A 165 -4.68 6.82 -48.88
C ASN A 165 -6.09 6.75 -48.31
N HIS A 166 -6.23 6.80 -46.98
CA HIS A 166 -7.53 6.76 -46.29
C HIS A 166 -8.31 5.46 -46.58
N ARG A 167 -7.55 4.37 -46.65
CA ARG A 167 -8.06 3.00 -46.64
C ARG A 167 -7.41 2.28 -45.49
N ALA A 168 -8.22 1.68 -44.64
CA ALA A 168 -7.78 1.23 -43.33
C ALA A 168 -6.58 0.27 -43.40
N LEU A 169 -6.56 -0.70 -44.33
CA LEU A 169 -5.43 -1.61 -44.46
C LEU A 169 -4.16 -0.93 -44.98
N SER A 170 -4.30 -0.02 -45.96
CA SER A 170 -3.16 0.74 -46.51
C SER A 170 -2.52 1.62 -45.43
N ASP A 171 -3.35 2.30 -44.64
CA ASP A 171 -2.90 3.21 -43.59
C ASP A 171 -2.30 2.41 -42.40
N ALA A 172 -2.84 1.22 -42.09
CA ALA A 172 -2.23 0.29 -41.15
C ALA A 172 -0.84 -0.20 -41.63
N ARG A 173 -0.69 -0.56 -42.91
CA ARG A 173 0.62 -0.94 -43.50
C ARG A 173 1.62 0.21 -43.45
N ALA A 174 1.21 1.42 -43.82
CA ALA A 174 2.08 2.58 -43.71
C ALA A 174 2.47 2.88 -42.24
N THR A 175 1.55 2.64 -41.31
CA THR A 175 1.81 2.78 -39.87
C THR A 175 2.78 1.72 -39.35
N VAL A 176 2.83 0.51 -39.93
CA VAL A 176 3.88 -0.50 -39.63
C VAL A 176 5.27 0.05 -39.97
N ASP A 177 5.44 0.60 -41.18
CA ASP A 177 6.73 1.15 -41.61
C ASP A 177 7.15 2.34 -40.72
N VAL A 178 6.19 3.20 -40.36
CA VAL A 178 6.41 4.30 -39.40
C VAL A 178 6.78 3.77 -38.01
N LEU A 179 6.12 2.73 -37.52
CA LEU A 179 6.42 2.11 -36.22
C LEU A 179 7.85 1.57 -36.20
N HIS A 180 8.27 0.84 -37.23
CA HIS A 180 9.62 0.31 -37.34
C HIS A 180 10.67 1.43 -37.38
N GLY A 181 10.45 2.47 -38.19
CA GLY A 181 11.35 3.62 -38.25
C GLY A 181 11.44 4.38 -36.92
N LEU A 182 10.32 4.50 -36.19
CA LEU A 182 10.32 5.08 -34.85
C LEU A 182 11.05 4.20 -33.83
N MET A 183 10.88 2.87 -33.87
CA MET A 183 11.59 1.92 -33.02
C MET A 183 13.10 1.99 -33.23
N GLU A 184 13.56 2.04 -34.49
CA GLU A 184 14.97 2.24 -34.82
C GLU A 184 15.51 3.56 -34.23
N ARG A 185 14.75 4.64 -34.36
CA ARG A 185 15.13 5.95 -33.82
C ARG A 185 15.25 5.95 -32.29
N VAL A 186 14.28 5.37 -31.58
CA VAL A 186 14.28 5.34 -30.11
C VAL A 186 15.21 4.26 -29.55
N GLY A 187 15.55 3.23 -30.32
CA GLY A 187 16.55 2.23 -29.95
C GLY A 187 17.91 2.87 -29.62
N ASN A 188 18.32 3.87 -30.42
CA ASN A 188 19.53 4.67 -30.14
C ASN A 188 19.45 5.51 -28.85
N LEU A 189 18.25 5.65 -28.28
CA LEU A 189 17.99 6.36 -27.02
C LEU A 189 17.82 5.39 -25.83
N GLY A 190 18.13 4.10 -26.02
CA GLY A 190 18.07 3.08 -24.98
C GLY A 190 16.68 2.47 -24.76
N VAL A 191 15.77 2.59 -25.73
CA VAL A 191 14.43 1.99 -25.69
C VAL A 191 14.48 0.62 -26.36
N HIS A 192 14.44 -0.46 -25.58
CA HIS A 192 14.60 -1.84 -26.10
C HIS A 192 13.48 -2.80 -25.71
N THR A 193 12.59 -2.39 -24.81
CA THR A 193 11.48 -3.21 -24.30
C THR A 193 10.13 -2.56 -24.58
N LEU A 194 9.04 -3.34 -24.53
CA LEU A 194 7.67 -2.83 -24.64
C LEU A 194 7.40 -1.75 -23.60
N GLU A 195 7.86 -1.97 -22.38
CA GLU A 195 7.70 -1.06 -21.24
C GLU A 195 8.44 0.25 -21.50
N ASP A 196 9.66 0.21 -22.03
CA ASP A 196 10.41 1.40 -22.42
C ASP A 196 9.71 2.19 -23.53
N LEU A 197 9.15 1.50 -24.53
CA LEU A 197 8.46 2.13 -25.66
C LEU A 197 7.14 2.78 -25.22
N ALA A 198 6.38 2.09 -24.37
CA ALA A 198 5.17 2.62 -23.74
C ALA A 198 5.50 3.84 -22.87
N GLU A 199 6.60 3.81 -22.11
CA GLU A 199 7.10 4.93 -21.32
C GLU A 199 7.52 6.12 -22.21
N PHE A 200 8.22 5.87 -23.31
CA PHE A 200 8.66 6.90 -24.25
C PHE A 200 7.47 7.65 -24.87
N SER A 201 6.38 6.93 -25.16
CA SER A 201 5.13 7.49 -25.66
C SER A 201 4.41 8.44 -24.68
N LEU A 202 4.78 8.47 -23.39
CA LEU A 202 4.07 9.23 -22.35
C LEU A 202 4.66 10.62 -22.06
N GLN A 203 5.61 11.11 -22.87
CA GLN A 203 6.24 12.44 -22.74
C GLN A 203 6.88 12.71 -21.35
N VAL A 204 7.73 11.80 -20.86
CA VAL A 204 8.62 12.09 -19.72
C VAL A 204 9.63 13.18 -20.12
N SER A 205 9.70 14.28 -19.38
CA SER A 205 10.56 15.42 -19.74
C SER A 205 12.06 15.03 -19.81
N PRO A 206 12.86 15.64 -20.72
CA PRO A 206 14.30 15.38 -20.83
C PRO A 206 15.06 15.51 -19.49
N ASP A 207 14.66 16.47 -18.65
CA ASP A 207 15.24 16.69 -17.31
C ASP A 207 15.09 15.48 -16.37
N ARG A 208 14.03 14.67 -16.52
CA ARG A 208 13.86 13.44 -15.71
C ARG A 208 14.73 12.30 -16.23
N ARG A 209 15.02 12.24 -17.53
CA ARG A 209 15.95 11.25 -18.10
C ARG A 209 17.39 11.55 -17.70
N ALA A 210 17.80 12.81 -17.69
CA ALA A 210 19.12 13.22 -17.21
C ALA A 210 19.37 12.80 -15.74
N LYS A 211 18.33 12.84 -14.91
CA LYS A 211 18.39 12.43 -13.49
C LYS A 211 18.39 10.90 -13.27
N ARG A 212 18.18 10.06 -14.30
CA ARG A 212 18.33 8.59 -14.16
C ARG A 212 19.73 8.19 -13.72
N VAL A 213 20.75 8.98 -14.05
CA VAL A 213 22.15 8.76 -13.63
C VAL A 213 22.29 8.71 -12.10
N TRP A 214 21.39 9.36 -11.36
CA TRP A 214 21.39 9.30 -9.89
C TRP A 214 21.13 7.90 -9.33
N ALA A 215 20.54 7.00 -10.12
CA ALA A 215 20.39 5.61 -9.71
C ALA A 215 21.68 4.79 -9.93
N SER A 216 22.61 5.23 -10.79
CA SER A 216 23.81 4.47 -11.15
C SER A 216 24.72 4.22 -9.93
N ASP A 217 24.87 5.23 -9.07
CA ASP A 217 25.73 5.15 -7.88
C ASP A 217 25.06 4.45 -6.69
N ALA A 218 23.80 4.02 -6.84
CA ALA A 218 23.06 3.34 -5.79
C ALA A 218 23.55 1.88 -5.62
N PRO A 219 23.73 1.40 -4.38
CA PRO A 219 24.00 -0.01 -4.10
C PRO A 219 22.86 -0.95 -4.52
N GLU A 220 23.18 -2.21 -4.84
CA GLU A 220 22.19 -3.27 -5.11
C GLU A 220 21.88 -4.10 -3.86
N GLN A 221 21.65 -3.43 -2.73
CA GLN A 221 21.35 -4.08 -1.44
C GLN A 221 20.29 -3.33 -0.66
N ALA A 222 19.93 -3.87 0.51
CA ALA A 222 19.01 -3.23 1.43
C ALA A 222 19.57 -1.89 1.94
N GLY A 223 18.68 -0.92 2.11
CA GLY A 223 19.07 0.37 2.67
C GLY A 223 18.00 1.44 2.60
N VAL A 224 18.45 2.66 2.94
CA VAL A 224 17.64 3.87 2.90
C VAL A 224 18.18 4.79 1.80
N TYR A 225 17.28 5.39 1.01
CA TYR A 225 17.60 6.47 0.09
C TYR A 225 16.86 7.73 0.48
N TYR A 226 17.42 8.89 0.15
CA TYR A 226 16.74 10.16 0.35
C TYR A 226 17.06 11.18 -0.72
N PHE A 227 16.02 11.86 -1.18
CA PHE A 227 16.14 12.94 -2.16
C PHE A 227 16.45 14.23 -1.43
N VAL A 228 17.42 14.98 -1.97
CA VAL A 228 17.88 16.24 -1.40
C VAL A 228 17.65 17.40 -2.37
N THR A 229 17.57 18.59 -1.82
CA THR A 229 17.74 19.84 -2.57
C THR A 229 18.86 20.64 -1.92
N ASP A 230 19.79 21.09 -2.74
CA ASP A 230 20.82 22.04 -2.36
C ASP A 230 20.33 23.44 -2.73
N SER A 231 20.33 24.35 -1.77
CA SER A 231 19.96 25.75 -1.94
C SER A 231 20.97 26.65 -1.24
N VAL A 232 20.88 27.96 -1.45
CA VAL A 232 21.66 28.95 -0.71
C VAL A 232 20.72 29.65 0.28
N ASP A 233 21.14 29.81 1.52
CA ASP A 233 20.35 30.54 2.52
C ASP A 233 20.48 32.07 2.36
N ALA A 234 19.75 32.83 3.19
CA ALA A 234 19.76 34.29 3.13
C ALA A 234 21.14 34.92 3.42
N SER A 235 22.08 34.15 3.97
CA SER A 235 23.44 34.59 4.27
C SER A 235 24.47 34.19 3.21
N GLY A 236 24.03 33.52 2.14
CA GLY A 236 24.94 33.04 1.10
C GLY A 236 25.56 31.67 1.40
N ALA A 237 25.19 31.00 2.50
CA ALA A 237 25.74 29.71 2.87
C ALA A 237 24.98 28.55 2.17
N PRO A 238 25.69 27.49 1.74
CA PRO A 238 25.05 26.32 1.16
C PRO A 238 24.21 25.60 2.23
N LYS A 239 22.96 25.28 1.87
CA LYS A 239 22.00 24.57 2.71
C LYS A 239 21.45 23.36 1.95
N ARG A 240 21.60 22.18 2.54
CA ARG A 240 21.00 20.94 2.06
C ARG A 240 19.72 20.64 2.83
N GLU A 241 18.61 20.43 2.12
CA GLU A 241 17.33 20.03 2.70
C GLU A 241 16.92 18.65 2.18
N VAL A 242 16.49 17.77 3.09
CA VAL A 242 15.97 16.43 2.74
C VAL A 242 14.49 16.53 2.38
N LEU A 243 14.16 16.21 1.14
CA LEU A 243 12.80 16.31 0.59
C LEU A 243 11.98 15.06 0.87
N TYR A 244 12.59 13.88 0.77
CA TYR A 244 11.94 12.59 0.91
C TYR A 244 12.92 11.53 1.39
N VAL A 245 12.46 10.63 2.24
CA VAL A 245 13.20 9.44 2.69
C VAL A 245 12.39 8.19 2.34
N GLY A 246 13.04 7.16 1.82
CA GLY A 246 12.43 5.86 1.53
C GLY A 246 13.38 4.70 1.78
N LYS A 247 12.84 3.50 2.01
CA LYS A 247 13.62 2.24 2.09
C LYS A 247 13.49 1.35 0.86
N SER A 248 14.43 0.43 0.68
CA SER A 248 14.32 -0.70 -0.26
C SER A 248 15.22 -1.86 0.13
N ASN A 249 14.94 -3.05 -0.40
CA ASN A 249 15.87 -4.19 -0.43
C ASN A 249 16.85 -4.12 -1.62
N ASN A 250 16.60 -3.26 -2.61
CA ASN A 250 17.52 -2.94 -3.69
C ASN A 250 17.43 -1.44 -4.04
N LEU A 251 18.37 -0.66 -3.50
CA LEU A 251 18.36 0.80 -3.64
C LEU A 251 18.40 1.26 -5.10
N ARG A 252 19.28 0.67 -5.92
CA ARG A 252 19.41 1.01 -7.35
C ARG A 252 18.10 0.86 -8.10
N ARG A 253 17.48 -0.32 -8.01
CA ARG A 253 16.22 -0.61 -8.66
C ARG A 253 15.11 0.32 -8.17
N ARG A 254 15.04 0.56 -6.86
CA ARG A 254 14.02 1.43 -6.28
C ARG A 254 14.16 2.87 -6.75
N VAL A 255 15.37 3.42 -6.76
CA VAL A 255 15.62 4.80 -7.13
C VAL A 255 15.37 5.01 -8.63
N ARG A 256 15.79 4.06 -9.47
CA ARG A 256 15.47 4.04 -10.90
C ARG A 256 13.96 4.13 -11.16
N SER A 257 13.13 3.49 -10.34
CA SER A 257 11.67 3.52 -10.50
C SER A 257 11.05 4.93 -10.38
N TYR A 258 11.68 5.85 -9.64
CA TYR A 258 11.19 7.25 -9.52
C TYR A 258 11.32 8.03 -10.83
N PHE A 259 12.19 7.56 -11.73
CA PHE A 259 12.42 8.14 -13.04
C PHE A 259 11.75 7.33 -14.15
N SER A 260 10.87 6.39 -13.78
CA SER A 260 10.06 5.60 -14.71
C SER A 260 8.63 6.17 -14.85
N ALA A 261 7.98 5.90 -15.97
CA ALA A 261 6.56 6.20 -16.21
C ALA A 261 5.59 5.41 -15.32
N ALA A 262 6.06 4.36 -14.62
CA ALA A 262 5.27 3.64 -13.63
C ALA A 262 4.94 4.50 -12.39
N GLU A 263 5.67 5.60 -12.16
CA GLU A 263 5.42 6.51 -11.05
C GLU A 263 4.27 7.49 -11.35
N LYS A 264 3.06 7.11 -10.94
CA LYS A 264 1.81 7.88 -11.20
C LYS A 264 1.50 8.94 -10.14
N ARG A 265 2.28 9.04 -9.05
CA ARG A 265 1.95 9.94 -7.91
C ARG A 265 2.44 11.36 -8.20
N GLY A 266 1.52 12.28 -8.50
CA GLY A 266 1.85 13.68 -8.82
C GLY A 266 2.72 14.41 -7.78
N ARG A 267 2.53 14.14 -6.48
CA ARG A 267 3.36 14.73 -5.41
C ARG A 267 4.81 14.21 -5.41
N ILE A 268 5.04 12.97 -5.82
CA ILE A 268 6.39 12.43 -5.98
C ILE A 268 7.04 13.01 -7.24
N HIS A 269 6.24 13.22 -8.29
CA HIS A 269 6.72 13.86 -9.51
C HIS A 269 7.22 15.30 -9.26
N GLU A 270 6.49 16.08 -8.46
CA GLU A 270 6.92 17.41 -8.01
C GLU A 270 8.25 17.36 -7.25
N MET A 271 8.39 16.42 -6.30
CA MET A 271 9.62 16.22 -5.55
C MET A 271 10.82 15.92 -6.46
N VAL A 272 10.67 15.03 -7.44
CA VAL A 272 11.77 14.65 -8.36
C VAL A 272 12.21 15.86 -9.20
N ARG A 273 11.28 16.76 -9.56
CA ARG A 273 11.60 17.99 -10.29
C ARG A 273 12.47 18.93 -9.45
N VAL A 274 12.11 19.13 -8.19
CA VAL A 274 12.81 20.05 -7.27
C VAL A 274 14.12 19.47 -6.73
N ALA A 275 14.22 18.14 -6.59
CA ALA A 275 15.43 17.50 -6.09
C ALA A 275 16.66 17.86 -6.93
N THR A 276 17.80 18.06 -6.27
CA THR A 276 19.13 18.27 -6.87
C THR A 276 20.00 17.02 -6.83
N GLY A 277 19.63 16.03 -6.02
CA GLY A 277 20.32 14.76 -5.93
C GLY A 277 19.56 13.72 -5.11
N VAL A 278 20.17 12.54 -4.99
CA VAL A 278 19.74 11.46 -4.12
C VAL A 278 20.96 10.88 -3.41
N GLU A 279 20.79 10.48 -2.17
CA GLU A 279 21.84 9.88 -1.35
C GLU A 279 21.36 8.54 -0.78
N PHE A 280 22.32 7.72 -0.35
CA PHE A 280 22.10 6.33 0.03
C PHE A 280 22.80 5.99 1.35
N VAL A 281 22.13 5.20 2.17
CA VAL A 281 22.72 4.52 3.32
C VAL A 281 22.45 3.03 3.17
N ALA A 282 23.50 2.29 2.82
CA ALA A 282 23.51 0.84 2.81
C ALA A 282 23.21 0.30 4.23
N CYS A 283 22.39 -0.74 4.30
CA CYS A 283 22.07 -1.46 5.53
C CYS A 283 22.43 -2.94 5.32
N ALA A 284 22.81 -3.61 6.41
CA ALA A 284 23.10 -5.03 6.40
C ALA A 284 21.83 -5.86 6.18
N THR A 285 20.69 -5.39 6.68
CA THR A 285 19.43 -6.16 6.69
C THR A 285 18.23 -5.29 6.32
N GLU A 286 17.13 -5.94 5.93
CA GLU A 286 15.88 -5.22 5.65
C GLU A 286 15.30 -4.54 6.89
N LEU A 287 15.35 -5.19 8.06
CA LEU A 287 14.88 -4.59 9.33
C LEU A 287 15.67 -3.33 9.68
N GLU A 288 16.99 -3.32 9.50
CA GLU A 288 17.81 -2.13 9.71
C GLU A 288 17.37 -0.99 8.79
N ALA A 289 17.11 -1.28 7.50
CA ALA A 289 16.59 -0.30 6.56
C ALA A 289 15.22 0.25 6.98
N GLU A 290 14.31 -0.60 7.51
CA GLU A 290 13.02 -0.12 8.03
C GLU A 290 13.19 0.83 9.22
N VAL A 291 14.01 0.44 10.19
CA VAL A 291 14.23 1.22 11.41
C VAL A 291 14.95 2.53 11.09
N ARG A 292 15.96 2.51 10.23
CA ARG A 292 16.71 3.70 9.83
C ARG A 292 15.83 4.67 9.03
N GLU A 293 14.96 4.18 8.15
CA GLU A 293 13.95 5.01 7.46
C GLU A 293 13.05 5.72 8.48
N LEU A 294 12.51 4.99 9.46
CA LEU A 294 11.65 5.55 10.50
C LEU A 294 12.35 6.66 11.29
N ARG A 295 13.58 6.41 11.75
CA ARG A 295 14.38 7.38 12.52
C ARG A 295 14.73 8.62 11.71
N MET A 296 15.11 8.46 10.44
CA MET A 296 15.44 9.58 9.55
C MET A 296 14.21 10.44 9.23
N ILE A 297 13.07 9.79 9.01
CA ILE A 297 11.80 10.49 8.81
C ILE A 297 11.43 11.31 10.05
N GLU A 298 11.60 10.74 11.25
CA GLU A 298 11.30 11.41 12.51
C GLU A 298 12.21 12.61 12.79
N SER A 299 13.52 12.48 12.51
CA SER A 299 14.51 13.53 12.77
C SER A 299 14.49 14.64 11.72
N LEU A 300 14.31 14.29 10.44
CA LEU A 300 14.39 15.25 9.32
C LEU A 300 13.03 15.86 8.96
N ALA A 301 11.92 15.22 9.33
CA ALA A 301 10.55 15.62 8.99
C ALA A 301 10.35 16.05 7.51
N PRO A 302 10.78 15.22 6.54
CA PRO A 302 10.83 15.59 5.13
C PRO A 302 9.44 15.94 4.56
N ARG A 303 9.41 17.03 3.77
CA ARG A 303 8.16 17.64 3.25
C ARG A 303 7.30 16.68 2.43
N TYR A 304 7.90 15.73 1.71
CA TYR A 304 7.17 14.82 0.82
C TYR A 304 6.75 13.49 1.46
N ASN A 305 7.22 13.16 2.69
CA ASN A 305 6.75 11.97 3.40
C ASN A 305 5.35 12.20 3.99
N ARG A 306 4.32 11.59 3.38
CA ARG A 306 2.91 11.68 3.85
C ARG A 306 2.68 11.01 5.21
N ARG A 307 3.34 9.88 5.48
CA ARG A 307 3.04 8.98 6.60
C ARG A 307 3.58 9.49 7.95
N SER A 308 4.53 10.42 7.93
CA SER A 308 5.29 10.83 9.12
C SER A 308 4.59 11.81 10.06
N LYS A 309 3.72 12.68 9.55
CA LYS A 309 3.15 13.76 10.37
C LYS A 309 2.24 13.27 11.51
N GLN A 310 1.75 12.03 11.44
CA GLN A 310 0.89 11.42 12.46
C GLN A 310 1.64 10.63 13.54
N GLN A 311 2.95 10.37 13.35
CA GLN A 311 3.77 9.59 14.28
C GLN A 311 3.88 10.24 15.67
N ARG A 312 3.71 11.58 15.73
CA ARG A 312 3.84 12.39 16.95
C ARG A 312 2.59 12.51 17.83
N ARG A 313 1.46 11.93 17.45
CA ARG A 313 0.19 12.09 18.19
C ARG A 313 -0.34 10.77 18.76
N LEU A 314 0.54 9.98 19.35
CA LEU A 314 0.08 8.87 20.19
C LEU A 314 -0.59 9.41 21.46
N LEU A 315 -1.69 8.78 21.82
CA LEU A 315 -2.47 9.09 22.99
C LEU A 315 -2.41 7.91 23.96
N TRP A 316 -2.54 8.22 25.24
CA TRP A 316 -2.47 7.26 26.34
C TRP A 316 -3.60 7.51 27.30
N LEU A 317 -4.16 6.44 27.85
CA LEU A 317 -5.02 6.50 29.02
C LEU A 317 -4.16 6.46 30.26
N LYS A 318 -4.46 7.33 31.23
CA LYS A 318 -3.80 7.41 32.53
C LYS A 318 -4.84 7.53 33.64
N LEU A 319 -4.55 6.96 34.80
CA LEU A 319 -5.24 7.29 36.05
C LEU A 319 -4.65 8.55 36.71
N THR A 320 -5.48 9.53 37.05
CA THR A 320 -5.04 10.77 37.71
C THR A 320 -4.46 10.52 39.11
N LYS A 321 -3.52 11.38 39.53
CA LYS A 321 -2.92 11.36 40.88
C LYS A 321 -3.73 12.26 41.83
N GLU A 322 -4.84 11.75 42.33
CA GLU A 322 -5.71 12.41 43.30
C GLU A 322 -6.34 11.37 44.25
N ALA A 323 -7.05 11.80 45.30
CA ALA A 323 -7.64 10.88 46.29
C ALA A 323 -8.62 9.88 45.66
N PHE A 324 -9.32 10.30 44.61
CA PHE A 324 -10.24 9.46 43.83
C PHE A 324 -9.87 9.54 42.34
N PRO A 325 -8.89 8.72 41.90
CA PRO A 325 -8.41 8.71 40.52
C PRO A 325 -9.51 8.51 39.47
N ARG A 326 -9.35 9.17 38.32
CA ARG A 326 -10.19 8.99 37.12
C ARG A 326 -9.33 8.74 35.89
N LEU A 327 -9.94 8.25 34.81
CA LEU A 327 -9.25 8.16 33.53
C LEU A 327 -9.07 9.55 32.91
N SER A 328 -7.91 9.76 32.30
CA SER A 328 -7.55 10.95 31.54
C SER A 328 -6.79 10.53 30.28
N ILE A 329 -7.06 11.20 29.17
CA ILE A 329 -6.32 11.01 27.91
C ILE A 329 -5.19 12.02 27.85
N VAL A 330 -3.96 11.55 27.67
CA VAL A 330 -2.74 12.36 27.64
C VAL A 330 -1.88 12.03 26.43
N THR A 331 -1.05 12.98 26.01
CA THR A 331 -0.06 12.81 24.92
C THR A 331 1.35 12.55 25.43
N GLN A 332 1.59 12.69 26.74
CA GLN A 332 2.89 12.53 27.37
C GLN A 332 2.85 11.48 28.47
N VAL A 333 3.87 10.61 28.47
CA VAL A 333 4.10 9.59 29.49
C VAL A 333 5.20 10.09 30.41
N ARG A 334 4.98 10.01 31.71
CA ARG A 334 5.88 10.44 32.78
C ARG A 334 6.22 9.24 33.66
N ASP A 335 7.33 9.33 34.37
CA ASP A 335 7.75 8.27 35.26
C ASP A 335 6.81 8.10 36.47
N GLY A 336 6.70 6.86 36.96
CA GLY A 336 5.92 6.49 38.13
C GLY A 336 4.40 6.67 37.99
N ASP A 337 3.88 6.63 36.76
CA ASP A 337 2.46 6.69 36.44
C ASP A 337 2.03 5.44 35.66
N HIS A 338 0.78 5.00 35.84
CA HIS A 338 0.21 3.87 35.09
C HIS A 338 -0.46 4.36 33.81
N TYR A 339 -0.05 3.79 32.68
CA TYR A 339 -0.58 4.13 31.36
C TYR A 339 -1.04 2.90 30.61
N PHE A 340 -2.05 3.10 29.77
CA PHE A 340 -2.56 2.13 28.82
C PHE A 340 -2.66 2.73 27.42
N GLY A 341 -2.31 1.96 26.39
CA GLY A 341 -2.22 2.41 25.01
C GLY A 341 -1.06 1.73 24.25
N PRO A 342 -0.56 2.31 23.16
CA PRO A 342 -0.87 3.64 22.62
C PRO A 342 -2.07 3.65 21.66
N PHE A 343 -2.78 4.78 21.60
CA PHE A 343 -3.89 5.04 20.69
C PHE A 343 -3.48 6.01 19.57
N ARG A 344 -3.98 5.78 18.36
CA ARG A 344 -3.71 6.62 17.17
C ARG A 344 -4.71 7.77 16.99
N SER A 345 -5.86 7.72 17.67
CA SER A 345 -6.89 8.75 17.65
C SER A 345 -7.48 8.94 19.04
N ARG A 346 -8.06 10.12 19.28
CA ARG A 346 -8.77 10.44 20.51
C ARG A 346 -10.00 9.56 20.68
N GLU A 347 -10.74 9.35 19.60
CA GLU A 347 -11.90 8.45 19.54
C GLU A 347 -11.55 7.03 20.03
N SER A 348 -10.47 6.42 19.55
CA SER A 348 -10.08 5.08 20.02
C SER A 348 -9.71 5.04 21.51
N ALA A 349 -9.13 6.11 22.04
CA ALA A 349 -8.84 6.21 23.48
C ALA A 349 -10.12 6.41 24.31
N GLU A 350 -11.10 7.16 23.79
CA GLU A 350 -12.42 7.36 24.41
C GLU A 350 -13.23 6.07 24.43
N GLU A 351 -13.24 5.30 23.34
CA GLU A 351 -13.86 3.97 23.29
C GLU A 351 -13.22 2.99 24.29
N ALA A 352 -11.90 3.01 24.41
CA ALA A 352 -11.22 2.20 25.41
C ALA A 352 -11.57 2.63 26.85
N ALA A 353 -11.70 3.94 27.10
CA ALA A 353 -12.15 4.46 28.39
C ALA A 353 -13.60 4.04 28.70
N LEU A 354 -14.51 4.11 27.71
CA LEU A 354 -15.89 3.63 27.86
C LEU A 354 -15.95 2.16 28.22
N THR A 355 -15.09 1.34 27.59
CA THR A 355 -14.97 -0.09 27.91
C THR A 355 -14.60 -0.32 29.38
N LEU A 356 -13.62 0.44 29.87
CA LEU A 356 -13.23 0.39 31.29
C LEU A 356 -14.34 0.87 32.22
N TYR A 357 -15.07 1.93 31.84
CA TYR A 357 -16.18 2.42 32.64
C TYR A 357 -17.43 1.53 32.61
N ASP A 358 -17.55 0.66 31.62
CA ASP A 358 -18.59 -0.38 31.59
C ASP A 358 -18.19 -1.56 32.47
N ALA A 359 -16.88 -1.87 32.55
CA ALA A 359 -16.34 -2.95 33.36
C ALA A 359 -16.19 -2.61 34.84
N PHE A 360 -15.90 -1.36 35.17
CA PHE A 360 -15.56 -0.93 36.52
C PHE A 360 -16.39 0.30 36.91
N GLN A 361 -16.83 0.37 38.17
CA GLN A 361 -17.57 1.50 38.74
C GLN A 361 -16.67 2.72 39.04
N LEU A 362 -15.76 3.03 38.11
CA LEU A 362 -14.85 4.16 38.18
C LEU A 362 -15.61 5.45 37.87
N ARG A 363 -15.26 6.53 38.59
CA ARG A 363 -15.90 7.83 38.37
C ARG A 363 -15.58 8.39 36.98
N ARG A 364 -16.56 9.09 36.39
CA ARG A 364 -16.43 9.79 35.10
C ARG A 364 -16.40 11.32 35.24
N CYS A 365 -16.77 11.85 36.41
CA CYS A 365 -16.81 13.29 36.65
C CYS A 365 -15.40 13.90 36.66
N THR A 366 -15.26 15.11 36.13
CA THR A 366 -13.97 15.79 35.91
C THR A 366 -13.52 16.65 37.08
N ALA A 367 -14.44 17.09 37.94
CA ALA A 367 -14.16 17.92 39.12
C ALA A 367 -13.20 17.20 40.09
N ARG A 368 -12.26 17.90 40.71
CA ARG A 368 -11.38 17.29 41.73
C ARG A 368 -12.17 17.07 43.02
N LEU A 369 -12.18 15.83 43.53
CA LEU A 369 -12.94 15.49 44.75
C LEU A 369 -12.03 15.48 45.98
N SER A 370 -12.60 15.89 47.12
CA SER A 370 -11.94 15.86 48.42
C SER A 370 -12.26 14.56 49.14
N ALA A 371 -11.25 13.93 49.76
CA ALA A 371 -11.45 12.78 50.64
C ALA A 371 -12.16 13.12 51.97
N ARG A 372 -12.38 14.41 52.24
CA ARG A 372 -12.94 14.90 53.52
C ARG A 372 -14.23 15.70 53.37
N ARG A 373 -14.55 16.15 52.16
CA ARG A 373 -15.70 17.02 51.90
C ARG A 373 -16.58 16.39 50.84
N ALA A 374 -17.82 16.07 51.22
CA ALA A 374 -18.83 15.56 50.31
C ALA A 374 -19.30 16.65 49.33
N SER A 375 -19.77 16.21 48.17
CA SER A 375 -20.42 16.99 47.12
C SER A 375 -21.60 16.21 46.57
N ALA A 376 -22.59 16.91 46.01
CA ALA A 376 -23.80 16.28 45.47
C ALA A 376 -23.49 15.14 44.47
N PRO A 377 -24.21 14.01 44.52
CA PRO A 377 -24.06 12.94 43.55
C PRO A 377 -24.46 13.41 42.15
N CYS A 378 -23.91 12.75 41.14
CA CYS A 378 -24.35 12.93 39.76
C CYS A 378 -25.26 11.78 39.32
N ALA A 379 -25.95 11.95 38.19
CA ALA A 379 -26.83 10.90 37.65
C ALA A 379 -26.15 9.53 37.48
N LEU A 380 -24.82 9.49 37.23
CA LEU A 380 -24.09 8.22 37.15
C LEU A 380 -23.93 7.51 38.50
N ALA A 381 -23.85 8.26 39.59
CA ALA A 381 -23.89 7.69 40.94
C ALA A 381 -25.28 7.12 41.25
N GLU A 382 -26.33 7.87 40.95
CA GLU A 382 -27.73 7.42 41.14
C GLU A 382 -28.06 6.17 40.32
N MET A 383 -27.50 6.04 39.12
CA MET A 383 -27.63 4.85 38.27
C MET A 383 -26.70 3.67 38.69
N GLY A 384 -25.93 3.79 39.77
CA GLY A 384 -24.99 2.76 40.23
C GLY A 384 -23.81 2.50 39.28
N ARG A 385 -23.51 3.43 38.36
CA ARG A 385 -22.40 3.35 37.40
C ARG A 385 -21.07 3.85 37.96
N CYS A 386 -21.08 4.35 39.19
CA CYS A 386 -19.95 4.91 39.91
C CYS A 386 -20.12 4.53 41.38
N LEU A 387 -19.04 4.27 42.10
CA LEU A 387 -19.09 4.09 43.56
C LEU A 387 -19.45 5.38 44.33
N ALA A 388 -19.69 6.50 43.65
CA ALA A 388 -20.06 7.77 44.27
C ALA A 388 -19.08 8.26 45.36
N PRO A 389 -17.75 8.31 45.10
CA PRO A 389 -16.79 8.82 46.09
C PRO A 389 -17.04 10.29 46.49
N CYS A 390 -17.83 11.02 45.68
CA CYS A 390 -18.30 12.37 45.98
C CYS A 390 -19.17 12.45 47.24
N GLU A 391 -19.87 11.38 47.62
CA GLU A 391 -20.72 11.34 48.81
C GLU A 391 -19.97 10.86 50.05
N LEU A 392 -18.69 10.50 49.91
CA LEU A 392 -17.88 9.83 50.94
C LEU A 392 -18.47 8.46 51.39
N GLY A 393 -19.39 7.88 50.60
CA GLY A 393 -20.07 6.61 50.87
C GLY A 393 -19.15 5.37 50.85
N PRO A 394 -18.21 5.25 49.89
CA PRO A 394 -17.09 4.32 49.98
C PRO A 394 -15.90 4.97 50.69
N SER A 395 -15.18 4.24 51.54
CA SER A 395 -13.88 4.71 52.02
C SER A 395 -12.93 4.93 50.82
N ALA A 396 -11.94 5.82 50.97
CA ALA A 396 -10.92 6.01 49.95
C ALA A 396 -10.21 4.68 49.59
N GLU A 397 -10.13 3.74 50.53
CA GLU A 397 -9.58 2.40 50.30
C GLU A 397 -10.47 1.54 49.40
N ALA A 398 -11.80 1.58 49.59
CA ALA A 398 -12.73 0.85 48.73
C ALA A 398 -12.64 1.35 47.27
N TYR A 399 -12.54 2.67 47.07
CA TYR A 399 -12.34 3.24 45.75
C TYR A 399 -10.95 2.89 45.17
N ALA A 400 -9.90 2.89 45.99
CA ALA A 400 -8.57 2.44 45.59
C ALA A 400 -8.58 0.97 45.14
N GLY A 401 -9.44 0.12 45.71
CA GLY A 401 -9.67 -1.26 45.23
C GLY A 401 -10.15 -1.32 43.78
N VAL A 402 -11.09 -0.45 43.38
CA VAL A 402 -11.56 -0.36 41.98
C VAL A 402 -10.45 0.16 41.07
N VAL A 403 -9.70 1.17 41.50
CA VAL A 403 -8.54 1.70 40.76
C VAL A 403 -7.50 0.59 40.55
N GLY A 404 -7.21 -0.21 41.58
CA GLY A 404 -6.33 -1.37 41.48
C GLY A 404 -6.84 -2.45 40.54
N ALA A 405 -8.16 -2.68 40.46
CA ALA A 405 -8.76 -3.60 39.50
C ALA A 405 -8.62 -3.10 38.05
N VAL A 406 -8.78 -1.80 37.81
CA VAL A 406 -8.53 -1.16 36.50
C VAL A 406 -7.06 -1.32 36.11
N THR A 407 -6.13 -1.04 37.02
CA THR A 407 -4.70 -1.20 36.75
C THR A 407 -4.34 -2.65 36.44
N ARG A 408 -4.80 -3.61 37.25
CA ARG A 408 -4.57 -5.04 37.01
C ARG A 408 -5.15 -5.51 35.68
N SER A 409 -6.28 -4.95 35.24
CA SER A 409 -6.94 -5.44 34.03
C SER A 409 -6.19 -5.10 32.74
N TRP A 410 -5.45 -4.00 32.72
CA TRP A 410 -4.59 -3.67 31.58
C TRP A 410 -3.10 -4.02 31.80
N GLU A 411 -2.65 -4.35 33.02
CA GLU A 411 -1.24 -4.75 33.29
C GLU A 411 -1.04 -6.26 33.36
N VAL A 412 -2.10 -7.03 33.61
CA VAL A 412 -1.99 -8.47 33.91
C VAL A 412 -3.04 -9.30 33.18
N ASP A 413 -4.33 -8.93 33.28
CA ASP A 413 -5.42 -9.77 32.78
C ASP A 413 -6.60 -8.98 32.20
N VAL A 414 -6.77 -9.04 30.88
CA VAL A 414 -7.84 -8.34 30.15
C VAL A 414 -9.21 -9.01 30.28
N ARG A 415 -9.28 -10.28 30.67
CA ARG A 415 -10.52 -11.08 30.67
C ARG A 415 -11.64 -10.50 31.52
N PRO A 416 -11.41 -9.90 32.71
CA PRO A 416 -12.47 -9.21 33.45
C PRO A 416 -13.16 -8.10 32.65
N VAL A 417 -12.40 -7.39 31.79
CA VAL A 417 -12.97 -6.35 30.92
C VAL A 417 -13.79 -6.98 29.80
N LEU A 418 -13.28 -8.04 29.16
CA LEU A 418 -13.97 -8.76 28.09
C LEU A 418 -15.30 -9.38 28.57
N ARG A 419 -15.30 -9.94 29.78
CA ARG A 419 -16.47 -10.57 30.40
C ARG A 419 -17.49 -9.57 30.94
N SER A 420 -17.10 -8.32 31.17
CA SER A 420 -17.94 -7.34 31.88
C SER A 420 -19.30 -7.07 31.22
N VAL A 421 -19.36 -7.12 29.89
CA VAL A 421 -20.57 -6.82 29.12
C VAL A 421 -21.25 -8.08 28.57
N ARG A 422 -20.80 -9.27 28.95
CA ARG A 422 -21.33 -10.57 28.48
C ARG A 422 -22.85 -10.64 28.61
N GLY A 423 -23.38 -10.40 29.81
CA GLY A 423 -24.83 -10.47 30.05
C GLY A 423 -25.64 -9.45 29.21
N ARG A 424 -25.07 -8.27 28.95
CA ARG A 424 -25.70 -7.26 28.06
C ARG A 424 -25.67 -7.72 26.61
N LEU A 425 -24.56 -8.30 26.15
CA LEU A 425 -24.38 -8.79 24.80
C LEU A 425 -25.34 -9.96 24.52
N THR A 426 -25.41 -10.93 25.44
CA THR A 426 -26.39 -12.02 25.43
C THR A 426 -27.82 -11.50 25.29
N LYS A 427 -28.21 -10.50 26.09
CA LYS A 427 -29.55 -9.92 26.04
C LYS A 427 -29.86 -9.24 24.70
N LEU A 428 -28.90 -8.49 24.14
CA LEU A 428 -29.07 -7.83 22.85
C LEU A 428 -29.23 -8.85 21.71
N ILE A 429 -28.44 -9.92 21.75
CA ILE A 429 -28.52 -11.02 20.77
C ILE A 429 -29.88 -11.72 20.88
N SER A 430 -30.34 -12.06 22.09
CA SER A 430 -31.67 -12.68 22.27
C SER A 430 -32.82 -11.78 21.81
N GLN A 431 -32.61 -10.46 21.82
CA GLN A 431 -33.56 -9.46 21.34
C GLN A 431 -33.39 -9.12 19.85
N GLN A 432 -32.50 -9.82 19.13
CA GLN A 432 -32.18 -9.57 17.71
C GLN A 432 -31.67 -8.14 17.42
N ARG A 433 -31.08 -7.47 18.41
CA ARG A 433 -30.51 -6.11 18.29
C ARG A 433 -29.04 -6.17 17.85
N PHE A 434 -28.82 -6.67 16.64
CA PHE A 434 -27.48 -7.02 16.14
C PHE A 434 -26.54 -5.83 15.94
N GLU A 435 -27.06 -4.66 15.54
CA GLU A 435 -26.23 -3.46 15.35
C GLU A 435 -25.58 -3.00 16.67
N GLU A 436 -26.37 -2.96 17.75
CA GLU A 436 -25.89 -2.58 19.08
C GLU A 436 -24.94 -3.62 19.67
N ALA A 437 -25.23 -4.91 19.44
CA ALA A 437 -24.33 -5.99 19.80
C ALA A 437 -22.99 -5.86 19.05
N GLY A 438 -23.04 -5.55 17.75
CA GLY A 438 -21.88 -5.32 16.90
C GLY A 438 -21.02 -4.14 17.37
N ALA A 439 -21.64 -3.03 17.78
CA ALA A 439 -20.93 -1.87 18.33
C ALA A 439 -20.16 -2.23 19.62
N ILE A 440 -20.78 -2.97 20.54
CA ILE A 440 -20.14 -3.42 21.79
C ILE A 440 -19.00 -4.40 21.51
N SER A 441 -19.24 -5.42 20.68
CA SER A 441 -18.22 -6.41 20.31
C SER A 441 -17.04 -5.79 19.57
N GLY A 442 -17.31 -4.84 18.67
CA GLY A 442 -16.27 -4.09 17.94
C GLY A 442 -15.38 -3.29 18.89
N ARG A 443 -15.97 -2.63 19.88
CA ARG A 443 -15.26 -1.89 20.92
C ARG A 443 -14.39 -2.80 21.80
N LEU A 444 -14.92 -3.92 22.27
CA LEU A 444 -14.15 -4.90 23.06
C LEU A 444 -12.99 -5.50 22.26
N SER A 445 -13.23 -5.81 20.98
CA SER A 445 -12.19 -6.31 20.09
C SER A 445 -11.09 -5.27 19.88
N ALA A 446 -11.43 -3.98 19.77
CA ALA A 446 -10.46 -2.90 19.69
C ALA A 446 -9.65 -2.74 21.01
N TYR A 447 -10.31 -2.89 22.16
CA TYR A 447 -9.66 -2.88 23.48
C TYR A 447 -8.68 -4.05 23.63
N HIS A 448 -9.10 -5.28 23.29
CA HIS A 448 -8.26 -6.49 23.31
C HIS A 448 -7.02 -6.36 22.44
N ARG A 449 -7.17 -5.89 21.19
CA ARG A 449 -6.01 -5.61 20.31
C ARG A 449 -5.06 -4.58 20.90
N THR A 450 -5.58 -3.55 21.58
CA THR A 450 -4.76 -2.56 22.28
C THR A 450 -3.99 -3.20 23.45
N SER A 451 -4.62 -4.10 24.20
CA SER A 451 -3.98 -4.83 25.30
C SER A 451 -2.83 -5.71 24.81
N LEU A 452 -3.05 -6.52 23.77
CA LEU A 452 -1.98 -7.31 23.14
C LEU A 452 -0.82 -6.42 22.68
N ARG A 453 -1.13 -5.32 21.97
CA ARG A 453 -0.14 -4.36 21.49
C ARG A 453 0.66 -3.72 22.64
N TYR A 454 -0.01 -3.35 23.72
CA TYR A 454 0.58 -2.78 24.93
C TYR A 454 1.62 -3.73 25.53
N HIS A 455 1.22 -4.99 25.80
CA HIS A 455 2.12 -5.99 26.38
C HIS A 455 3.27 -6.34 25.45
N ARG A 456 2.99 -6.45 24.14
CA ARG A 456 3.99 -6.74 23.13
C ARG A 456 5.14 -5.75 23.12
N ILE A 457 4.82 -4.46 23.10
CA ILE A 457 5.82 -3.40 23.08
C ILE A 457 6.54 -3.28 24.43
N ARG A 458 5.83 -3.41 25.55
CA ARG A 458 6.43 -3.32 26.89
C ARG A 458 7.35 -4.49 27.21
N SER A 459 7.08 -5.69 26.70
CA SER A 459 7.94 -6.86 26.89
C SER A 459 9.35 -6.60 26.33
N LEU A 460 9.45 -6.01 25.13
CA LEU A 460 10.72 -5.63 24.52
C LEU A 460 11.42 -4.50 25.29
N ALA A 461 10.66 -3.51 25.77
CA ALA A 461 11.19 -2.40 26.54
C ALA A 461 11.83 -2.84 27.88
N ARG A 462 11.42 -3.98 28.42
CA ARG A 462 11.93 -4.55 29.68
C ARG A 462 13.20 -5.38 29.51
N CYS A 463 13.53 -5.81 28.30
CA CYS A 463 14.69 -6.65 28.03
C CYS A 463 15.91 -5.75 27.77
N PRO A 464 16.95 -5.77 28.62
CA PRO A 464 18.18 -5.04 28.36
C PRO A 464 18.82 -5.41 27.02
N GLN A 465 18.79 -6.68 26.64
CA GLN A 465 19.30 -7.16 25.37
C GLN A 465 18.52 -8.38 24.86
N ILE A 466 18.23 -8.40 23.56
CA ILE A 466 17.80 -9.58 22.82
C ILE A 466 18.70 -9.65 21.58
N VAL A 467 19.35 -10.80 21.38
CA VAL A 467 20.08 -11.15 20.18
C VAL A 467 19.32 -12.25 19.47
N ALA A 468 18.91 -12.00 18.25
CA ALA A 468 18.13 -12.95 17.47
C ALA A 468 18.62 -12.96 16.02
N ALA A 469 18.33 -14.05 15.33
CA ALA A 469 18.69 -14.22 13.94
C ALA A 469 17.58 -14.89 13.14
N VAL A 470 17.46 -14.54 11.86
CA VAL A 470 16.54 -15.18 10.91
C VAL A 470 17.33 -15.69 9.70
N PRO A 471 16.99 -16.86 9.13
CA PRO A 471 17.64 -17.33 7.91
C PRO A 471 17.46 -16.34 6.75
N SER A 472 18.53 -16.11 5.99
CA SER A 472 18.54 -15.30 4.78
C SER A 472 19.30 -16.00 3.65
N ALA A 473 19.27 -15.45 2.43
CA ALA A 473 19.87 -16.08 1.25
C ALA A 473 21.38 -16.34 1.40
N GLU A 474 22.08 -15.50 2.17
CA GLU A 474 23.53 -15.57 2.38
C GLU A 474 23.90 -16.17 3.76
N GLY A 475 22.92 -16.67 4.52
CA GLY A 475 23.11 -17.27 5.83
C GLY A 475 22.07 -16.79 6.84
N TRP A 476 22.45 -15.82 7.66
CA TRP A 476 21.65 -15.30 8.75
C TRP A 476 21.69 -13.79 8.80
N ASP A 477 20.52 -13.17 8.96
CA ASP A 477 20.37 -11.79 9.38
C ASP A 477 20.31 -11.78 10.90
N ILE A 478 21.21 -11.05 11.56
CA ILE A 478 21.39 -11.03 13.00
C ILE A 478 21.14 -9.62 13.52
N HIS A 479 20.36 -9.50 14.59
CA HIS A 479 19.99 -8.22 15.19
C HIS A 479 20.26 -8.21 16.69
N VAL A 480 20.80 -7.09 17.16
CA VAL A 480 20.95 -6.79 18.58
C VAL A 480 19.93 -5.72 18.93
N ILE A 481 19.02 -6.05 19.84
CA ILE A 481 17.93 -5.20 20.28
C ILE A 481 18.15 -4.88 21.76
N ARG A 482 18.09 -3.62 22.14
CA ARG A 482 18.23 -3.18 23.54
C ARG A 482 17.05 -2.33 23.95
N TYR A 483 16.33 -2.72 24.99
CA TYR A 483 15.14 -2.02 25.48
C TYR A 483 14.12 -1.67 24.37
N GLY A 484 13.89 -2.61 23.45
CA GLY A 484 12.97 -2.44 22.31
C GLY A 484 13.43 -1.46 21.22
N ARG A 485 14.73 -1.13 21.18
CA ARG A 485 15.40 -0.34 20.13
C ARG A 485 16.41 -1.21 19.39
N LEU A 486 16.49 -1.09 18.07
CA LEU A 486 17.51 -1.77 17.28
C LEU A 486 18.87 -1.10 17.51
N ALA A 487 19.82 -1.83 18.10
CA ALA A 487 21.14 -1.33 18.48
C ALA A 487 22.24 -1.73 17.48
N ALA A 488 22.11 -2.88 16.82
CA ALA A 488 22.95 -3.30 15.72
C ALA A 488 22.23 -4.28 14.78
N ALA A 489 22.73 -4.37 13.55
CA ALA A 489 22.34 -5.38 12.58
C ALA A 489 23.59 -5.85 11.83
N THR A 490 23.66 -7.13 11.50
CA THR A 490 24.72 -7.71 10.67
C THR A 490 24.18 -8.92 9.91
N THR A 491 24.94 -9.41 8.94
CA THR A 491 24.68 -10.67 8.25
C THR A 491 25.89 -11.59 8.38
N ALA A 492 25.66 -12.90 8.40
CA ALA A 492 26.76 -13.87 8.45
C ALA A 492 26.36 -15.22 7.85
N PRO A 493 27.31 -15.92 7.20
CA PRO A 493 27.10 -17.32 6.83
C PRO A 493 26.91 -18.18 8.08
N SER A 494 26.19 -19.30 7.96
CA SER A 494 25.85 -20.18 9.09
C SER A 494 27.04 -20.59 9.96
N ALA A 495 28.21 -20.84 9.35
CA ALA A 495 29.42 -21.21 10.08
C ALA A 495 29.97 -20.10 11.02
N ARG A 496 29.61 -18.83 10.77
CA ARG A 496 30.06 -17.67 11.56
C ARG A 496 28.94 -16.96 12.32
N ALA A 497 27.70 -17.44 12.25
CA ALA A 497 26.55 -16.74 12.81
C ALA A 497 26.73 -16.37 14.29
N ARG A 498 27.26 -17.28 15.12
CA ARG A 498 27.50 -17.02 16.53
C ARG A 498 28.61 -16.00 16.79
N ALA A 499 29.75 -16.12 16.10
CA ALA A 499 30.85 -15.17 16.21
C ALA A 499 30.44 -13.76 15.75
N ALA A 500 29.69 -13.68 14.63
CA ALA A 500 29.17 -12.41 14.13
C ALA A 500 28.16 -11.77 15.08
N ALA A 501 27.35 -12.57 15.79
CA ALA A 501 26.46 -12.07 16.82
C ALA A 501 27.23 -11.46 18.00
N GLU A 502 28.30 -12.12 18.47
CA GLU A 502 29.18 -11.62 19.54
C GLU A 502 29.89 -10.30 19.13
N GLU A 503 30.42 -10.26 17.90
CA GLU A 503 31.01 -9.05 17.31
C GLU A 503 29.98 -7.91 17.20
N ALA A 504 28.75 -8.21 16.76
CA ALA A 504 27.67 -7.24 16.67
C ALA A 504 27.24 -6.71 18.04
N VAL A 505 27.20 -7.55 19.08
CA VAL A 505 26.92 -7.11 20.46
C VAL A 505 27.98 -6.15 20.97
N ALA A 506 29.25 -6.44 20.68
CA ALA A 506 30.38 -5.58 21.07
C ALA A 506 30.36 -4.22 20.35
N ALA A 507 29.94 -4.18 19.09
CA ALA A 507 29.83 -2.96 18.29
C ALA A 507 28.48 -2.22 18.44
N ALA A 508 27.50 -2.82 19.12
CA ALA A 508 26.15 -2.28 19.19
C ALA A 508 26.05 -0.96 19.95
N GLU A 509 25.15 -0.09 19.48
CA GLU A 509 24.81 1.20 20.10
C GLU A 509 24.51 1.01 21.61
N THR A 510 25.12 1.85 22.46
CA THR A 510 24.75 1.91 23.87
C THR A 510 23.36 2.53 24.01
N VAL A 511 22.41 1.76 24.52
CA VAL A 511 21.02 2.19 24.74
C VAL A 511 20.74 2.21 26.23
N LEU A 512 20.31 3.37 26.75
CA LEU A 512 19.96 3.51 28.16
C LEU A 512 18.58 2.93 28.45
N ALA A 513 18.42 2.40 29.65
CA ALA A 513 17.13 1.89 30.12
C ALA A 513 16.05 2.98 30.08
N PRO A 514 14.88 2.72 29.49
CA PRO A 514 13.82 3.70 29.38
C PRO A 514 13.12 3.87 30.73
N VAL A 515 12.95 5.13 31.14
CA VAL A 515 12.39 5.48 32.45
C VAL A 515 10.87 5.19 32.53
N SER A 516 10.16 5.16 31.39
CA SER A 516 8.70 5.11 31.34
C SER A 516 8.10 3.71 31.14
N GLY A 517 8.93 2.65 31.13
CA GLY A 517 8.51 1.30 30.76
C GLY A 517 8.02 1.16 29.31
N LEU A 518 8.24 2.20 28.50
CA LEU A 518 8.11 2.21 27.04
C LEU A 518 9.46 1.89 26.41
N PRO A 519 9.53 1.51 25.12
CA PRO A 519 10.79 1.27 24.44
C PRO A 519 11.72 2.49 24.45
N ALA A 520 13.02 2.26 24.38
CA ALA A 520 14.02 3.33 24.23
C ALA A 520 13.99 3.98 22.84
N GLY A 521 13.40 3.32 21.84
CA GLY A 521 13.09 3.87 20.52
C GLY A 521 11.65 4.38 20.42
N SER A 522 11.19 4.65 19.19
CA SER A 522 9.77 4.94 18.97
C SER A 522 8.91 3.69 19.16
N VAL A 523 7.62 3.87 19.45
CA VAL A 523 6.65 2.77 19.51
C VAL A 523 6.57 2.03 18.17
N GLU A 524 6.64 2.76 17.04
CA GLU A 524 6.60 2.15 15.71
C GLU A 524 7.84 1.29 15.45
N GLU A 525 9.02 1.73 15.90
CA GLU A 525 10.25 0.94 15.84
C GLU A 525 10.11 -0.37 16.61
N ALA A 526 9.65 -0.30 17.87
CA ALA A 526 9.43 -1.50 18.67
C ALA A 526 8.38 -2.43 18.05
N GLU A 527 7.36 -1.89 17.36
CA GLU A 527 6.42 -2.71 16.60
C GLU A 527 7.06 -3.41 15.39
N ARG A 528 7.98 -2.77 14.68
CA ARG A 528 8.74 -3.41 13.59
C ARG A 528 9.56 -4.57 14.14
N ILE A 529 10.29 -4.32 15.22
CA ILE A 529 11.14 -5.30 15.90
C ILE A 529 10.30 -6.48 16.40
N ALA A 530 9.19 -6.22 17.09
CA ALA A 530 8.30 -7.28 17.56
C ALA A 530 7.75 -8.12 16.39
N SER A 531 7.39 -7.48 15.28
CA SER A 531 6.88 -8.18 14.10
C SER A 531 7.94 -9.02 13.42
N TRP A 532 9.18 -8.55 13.42
CA TRP A 532 10.31 -9.31 12.93
C TRP A 532 10.64 -10.50 13.85
N LEU A 533 10.68 -10.32 15.18
CA LEU A 533 10.94 -11.39 16.15
C LEU A 533 9.90 -12.52 16.09
N GLU A 534 8.67 -12.21 15.67
CA GLU A 534 7.57 -13.15 15.53
C GLU A 534 7.51 -13.83 14.15
N LEU A 535 8.46 -13.54 13.25
CA LEU A 535 8.54 -14.22 11.96
C LEU A 535 8.86 -15.72 12.14
N PRO A 536 8.25 -16.59 11.33
CA PRO A 536 8.64 -18.00 11.29
C PRO A 536 10.14 -18.14 10.98
N GLY A 537 10.84 -18.96 11.75
CA GLY A 537 12.27 -19.25 11.54
C GLY A 537 13.24 -18.38 12.34
N VAL A 538 12.77 -17.33 13.02
CA VAL A 538 13.61 -16.57 13.96
C VAL A 538 14.13 -17.48 15.08
N ARG A 539 15.40 -17.33 15.40
CA ARG A 539 16.11 -18.03 16.48
C ARG A 539 16.64 -17.00 17.47
N LEU A 540 16.33 -17.18 18.75
CA LEU A 540 16.97 -16.41 19.82
C LEU A 540 18.37 -16.99 20.05
N ILE A 541 19.38 -16.12 20.02
CA ILE A 541 20.78 -16.46 20.29
C ILE A 541 21.11 -16.18 21.76
N ASP A 542 20.72 -15.00 22.24
CA ASP A 542 20.98 -14.52 23.59
C ASP A 542 19.84 -13.59 24.04
N VAL A 543 19.49 -13.64 25.32
CA VAL A 543 18.50 -12.74 25.93
C VAL A 543 18.99 -12.40 27.33
N ASP A 544 19.23 -11.10 27.56
CA ASP A 544 19.41 -10.56 28.90
C ASP A 544 18.03 -10.14 29.44
N GLY A 545 17.74 -10.57 30.67
CA GLY A 545 16.42 -10.44 31.29
C GLY A 545 15.42 -11.52 30.85
N GLU A 546 14.13 -11.18 30.90
CA GLU A 546 13.03 -12.10 30.58
C GLU A 546 12.12 -11.49 29.51
N TRP A 547 12.12 -12.08 28.32
CA TRP A 547 11.20 -11.71 27.25
C TRP A 547 9.88 -12.49 27.39
N ALA A 548 8.98 -11.98 28.24
CA ALA A 548 7.68 -12.57 28.50
C ALA A 548 6.58 -11.51 28.69
N TRP A 549 5.33 -11.94 28.53
CA TRP A 549 4.14 -11.17 28.88
C TRP A 549 3.12 -12.04 29.64
N PRO A 550 2.21 -11.43 30.42
CA PRO A 550 1.19 -12.19 31.16
C PRO A 550 0.32 -13.04 30.23
N VAL A 551 -0.04 -14.25 30.65
CA VAL A 551 -1.01 -15.11 29.93
C VAL A 551 -2.37 -14.39 29.78
N GLY A 552 -2.72 -13.53 30.73
CA GLY A 552 -3.93 -12.71 30.69
C GLY A 552 -3.83 -11.46 29.80
N ALA A 553 -2.70 -11.19 29.14
CA ALA A 553 -2.53 -10.03 28.25
C ALA A 553 -3.53 -10.01 27.08
N GLY A 554 -4.07 -11.17 26.72
CA GLY A 554 -5.10 -11.32 25.72
C GLY A 554 -5.55 -12.77 25.64
N VAL A 555 -6.62 -13.00 24.89
CA VAL A 555 -7.02 -14.34 24.45
C VAL A 555 -6.62 -14.59 23.00
N ALA A 556 -6.52 -15.85 22.61
CA ALA A 556 -6.35 -16.25 21.22
C ALA A 556 -7.54 -15.76 20.37
N ALA A 557 -7.31 -15.50 19.08
CA ALA A 557 -8.31 -14.85 18.23
C ALA A 557 -9.58 -15.70 18.03
N ASP A 558 -9.43 -17.01 17.98
CA ASP A 558 -10.47 -18.04 17.92
C ASP A 558 -11.23 -18.18 19.25
N ALA A 559 -10.57 -17.95 20.38
CA ALA A 559 -11.20 -17.97 21.71
C ALA A 559 -11.93 -16.67 22.07
N LEU A 560 -11.74 -15.58 21.30
CA LEU A 560 -12.33 -14.28 21.62
C LEU A 560 -13.87 -14.29 21.64
N PRO A 561 -14.58 -14.89 20.66
CA PRO A 561 -16.05 -14.96 20.72
C PRO A 561 -16.57 -15.69 21.96
N GLU A 562 -15.94 -16.81 22.32
CA GLU A 562 -16.29 -17.57 23.52
C GLU A 562 -16.02 -16.74 24.79
N GLU A 563 -14.91 -16.03 24.84
CA GLU A 563 -14.58 -15.15 25.95
C GLU A 563 -15.60 -14.00 26.11
N LEU A 564 -16.13 -13.47 25.00
CA LEU A 564 -17.15 -12.41 25.01
C LEU A 564 -18.56 -12.91 25.36
N LEU A 565 -18.97 -14.06 24.81
CA LEU A 565 -20.35 -14.55 24.87
C LEU A 565 -20.58 -15.62 25.95
N GLY A 566 -19.53 -16.34 26.33
CA GLY A 566 -19.62 -17.56 27.14
C GLY A 566 -19.88 -18.80 26.27
N SER A 567 -19.44 -19.96 26.78
CA SER A 567 -19.53 -21.27 26.11
C SER A 567 -20.96 -21.70 25.80
N ASP A 568 -21.92 -21.36 26.65
CA ASP A 568 -23.29 -21.87 26.59
C ASP A 568 -24.08 -21.32 25.38
N LEU A 569 -23.79 -20.09 24.96
CA LEU A 569 -24.41 -19.47 23.78
C LEU A 569 -23.83 -20.00 22.48
N MET A 570 -22.53 -20.29 22.44
CA MET A 570 -21.87 -20.88 21.28
C MET A 570 -22.34 -22.32 21.01
N ALA A 571 -22.71 -23.07 22.05
CA ALA A 571 -23.30 -24.41 21.92
C ALA A 571 -24.75 -24.39 21.38
N SER A 572 -25.47 -23.29 21.59
CA SER A 572 -26.86 -23.09 21.13
C SER A 572 -26.99 -22.44 19.75
N THR A 573 -25.87 -21.99 19.17
CA THR A 573 -25.85 -21.48 17.80
C THR A 573 -25.68 -22.69 16.86
N PRO A 574 -26.58 -22.92 15.88
CA PRO A 574 -26.38 -24.01 14.95
C PRO A 574 -25.04 -23.77 14.24
N ARG A 575 -24.14 -24.77 14.29
CA ARG A 575 -23.00 -24.80 13.38
C ARG A 575 -23.59 -24.79 11.98
N CYS A 576 -23.48 -23.65 11.32
CA CYS A 576 -23.83 -23.54 9.92
C CYS A 576 -22.71 -24.24 9.16
N ASP A 577 -22.91 -25.52 8.87
CA ASP A 577 -22.04 -26.31 7.99
C ASP A 577 -22.23 -25.92 6.51
N ASP A 578 -22.73 -24.71 6.25
CA ASP A 578 -23.03 -24.20 4.92
C ASP A 578 -22.10 -23.01 4.63
N GLU A 579 -21.09 -23.25 3.80
CA GLU A 579 -20.11 -22.26 3.29
C GLU A 579 -20.77 -21.19 2.37
N SER A 580 -22.07 -20.95 2.47
CA SER A 580 -22.83 -20.06 1.58
C SER A 580 -22.92 -18.61 2.09
N TRP A 581 -22.64 -18.34 3.37
CA TRP A 581 -22.64 -16.97 3.93
C TRP A 581 -21.34 -16.19 3.68
N LEU A 582 -20.31 -16.82 3.12
CA LEU A 582 -19.08 -16.15 2.69
C LEU A 582 -19.20 -15.44 1.32
N GLN A 583 -20.36 -15.52 0.64
CA GLN A 583 -20.49 -15.00 -0.75
C GLN A 583 -21.32 -13.72 -0.93
N THR A 584 -21.90 -13.11 0.11
CA THR A 584 -22.79 -11.94 -0.08
C THR A 584 -22.48 -10.71 0.78
N ALA A 585 -21.22 -10.52 1.17
CA ALA A 585 -20.68 -9.20 1.49
C ALA A 585 -19.48 -8.92 0.60
N ASP A 586 -19.57 -7.84 -0.18
CA ASP A 586 -18.58 -7.37 -1.14
C ASP A 586 -17.23 -7.05 -0.46
N VAL A 587 -16.39 -8.09 -0.31
CA VAL A 587 -14.96 -7.98 0.04
C VAL A 587 -14.14 -7.85 -1.24
N ARG A 588 -14.49 -6.89 -2.11
CA ARG A 588 -13.57 -6.37 -3.12
C ARG A 588 -13.03 -5.01 -2.70
N ARG A 589 -12.32 -4.96 -1.56
CA ARG A 589 -11.44 -3.82 -1.23
C ARG A 589 -10.44 -4.04 -0.10
N LEU A 590 -9.72 -5.17 -0.05
CA LEU A 590 -8.46 -5.26 0.72
C LEU A 590 -7.49 -6.25 0.03
N PRO A 591 -6.20 -5.89 -0.19
CA PRO A 591 -5.23 -6.78 -0.83
C PRO A 591 -4.57 -7.73 0.19
N GLY A 592 -4.59 -9.05 -0.09
CA GLY A 592 -3.66 -10.02 0.52
C GLY A 592 -4.23 -11.15 1.40
N GLY A 593 -5.47 -11.60 1.20
CA GLY A 593 -6.14 -12.56 2.09
C GLY A 593 -6.69 -13.82 1.42
N GLU A 594 -5.87 -14.64 0.76
CA GLU A 594 -6.31 -15.97 0.29
C GLU A 594 -5.39 -17.13 0.73
N GLY A 595 -4.25 -16.87 1.39
CA GLY A 595 -3.25 -17.91 1.67
C GLY A 595 -3.33 -18.63 3.03
N ALA A 596 -4.26 -18.29 3.92
CA ALA A 596 -4.19 -18.74 5.33
C ALA A 596 -5.39 -19.57 5.83
N LEU A 597 -6.34 -19.93 4.97
CA LEU A 597 -7.57 -20.65 5.38
C LEU A 597 -7.61 -22.13 4.97
N ARG A 598 -6.58 -22.66 4.29
CA ARG A 598 -6.53 -24.08 3.87
C ARG A 598 -5.69 -25.01 4.74
N ALA A 599 -5.16 -24.56 5.88
CA ALA A 599 -4.30 -25.39 6.75
C ALA A 599 -4.89 -25.66 8.15
N ALA A 600 -6.15 -25.31 8.40
CA ALA A 600 -6.80 -25.54 9.71
C ALA A 600 -8.00 -26.50 9.64
N VAL A 601 -8.24 -27.12 8.48
CA VAL A 601 -9.22 -28.21 8.30
C VAL A 601 -8.56 -29.34 7.51
N SER A 602 -7.53 -29.93 8.12
CA SER A 602 -7.04 -31.30 7.87
C SER A 602 -6.22 -31.75 9.07
#